data_AF-A0A937R8P7-F1
#
_entry.id   AF-A0A937R8P7-F1
#
_cell.length_a   1.000
_cell.length_b   1.000
_cell.length_c   1.000
_cell.angle_alpha   90.00
_cell.angle_beta   90.00
_cell.angle_gamma   90.00
#
_symmetry.space_group_name_H-M   'P 1'
#
loop_
_entity.id
_entity.type
_entity.pdbx_description
1 polymer ?
#
loop_
_entity_poly.entity_id
_entity_poly.type
_entity_poly.pdbx_seq_one_letter_code
_entity_poly.pdbx_strand_id
1 'polypeptide(L)'
;MIEIHGICFKEPFPQEIKWNAEDLYFAISHFPQGQLVAEVEGIAAGQIISNRVSEELYRSHPPLVEFIGIDPPWYRFDEAGSTLWILEIAVDPSFSGRGAALALIQACKVAVTDTHGLTRFGAGARIPGYAAWKEKTGATAQAYCQGVAKGEIFDPVLGPFLKYGTRFDRVVPGYVADPESLDYGASVIWERGMD
;
A
#
# COMPACT_ATOMS: atom_id res chain seq x y z
N MET A 1 -3.37 5.10 -16.00
CA MET A 1 -3.65 4.92 -14.56
C MET A 1 -5.11 4.55 -14.27
N ILE A 2 -6.09 5.37 -14.67
CA ILE A 2 -7.54 5.03 -14.54
C ILE A 2 -7.87 3.64 -15.11
N GLU A 3 -7.32 3.32 -16.29
CA GLU A 3 -7.54 2.03 -16.94
C GLU A 3 -7.06 0.85 -16.09
N ILE A 4 -5.82 0.93 -15.56
CA ILE A 4 -5.25 -0.10 -14.67
C ILE A 4 -6.12 -0.25 -13.40
N HIS A 5 -6.55 0.87 -12.81
CA HIS A 5 -7.46 0.83 -11.66
C HIS A 5 -8.76 0.10 -12.01
N GLY A 6 -9.38 0.42 -13.16
CA GLY A 6 -10.60 -0.25 -13.62
C GLY A 6 -10.43 -1.75 -13.90
N ILE A 7 -9.24 -2.18 -14.34
CA ILE A 7 -8.91 -3.59 -14.55
C ILE A 7 -8.78 -4.34 -13.22
N CYS A 8 -8.12 -3.72 -12.24
CA CYS A 8 -7.78 -4.35 -10.96
C CYS A 8 -8.91 -4.28 -9.92
N PHE A 9 -9.73 -3.22 -9.94
CA PHE A 9 -10.77 -2.93 -8.94
C PHE A 9 -12.16 -2.98 -9.59
N LYS A 10 -12.56 -4.19 -9.99
CA LYS A 10 -13.91 -4.49 -10.51
C LYS A 10 -14.89 -4.75 -9.36
N GLU A 11 -16.18 -4.81 -9.67
CA GLU A 11 -17.19 -5.22 -8.70
C GLU A 11 -16.77 -6.53 -8.00
N PRO A 12 -17.00 -6.67 -6.68
CA PRO A 12 -17.82 -5.82 -5.80
C PRO A 12 -17.07 -4.62 -5.17
N PHE A 13 -15.92 -4.19 -5.71
CA PHE A 13 -15.22 -3.00 -5.20
C PHE A 13 -16.16 -1.78 -5.20
N PRO A 14 -16.26 -1.01 -4.10
CA PRO A 14 -17.20 0.12 -4.02
C PRO A 14 -16.85 1.19 -5.06
N GLN A 15 -17.85 1.65 -5.82
CA GLN A 15 -17.61 2.58 -6.93
C GLN A 15 -17.32 4.00 -6.43
N GLU A 16 -17.81 4.34 -5.25
CA GLU A 16 -17.64 5.63 -4.58
C GLU A 16 -16.19 5.93 -4.17
N ILE A 17 -15.34 4.91 -4.06
CA ILE A 17 -13.91 5.06 -3.72
C ILE A 17 -13.00 4.81 -4.94
N LYS A 18 -13.56 4.72 -6.14
CA LYS A 18 -12.76 4.60 -7.37
C LYS A 18 -12.12 5.92 -7.73
N TRP A 19 -10.85 5.87 -8.12
CA TRP A 19 -10.16 7.03 -8.66
C TRP A 19 -10.82 7.49 -9.95
N ASN A 20 -11.16 8.78 -10.00
CA ASN A 20 -11.56 9.45 -11.22
C ASN A 20 -10.41 10.30 -11.79
N ALA A 21 -10.63 10.88 -12.97
CA ALA A 21 -9.59 11.66 -13.66
C ALA A 21 -9.19 12.93 -12.89
N GLU A 22 -10.12 13.55 -12.14
CA GLU A 22 -9.86 14.73 -11.33
C GLU A 22 -8.98 14.37 -10.12
N ASP A 23 -9.25 13.24 -9.45
CA ASP A 23 -8.44 12.77 -8.33
C ASP A 23 -6.99 12.52 -8.76
N LEU A 24 -6.79 11.84 -9.88
CA LEU A 24 -5.46 11.56 -10.41
C LEU A 24 -4.77 12.83 -10.90
N TYR A 25 -5.49 13.72 -11.59
CA TYR A 25 -4.92 15.01 -12.02
C TYR A 25 -4.44 15.79 -10.80
N PHE A 26 -5.21 15.78 -9.71
CA PHE A 26 -4.81 16.40 -8.47
C PHE A 26 -3.53 15.75 -7.92
N ALA A 27 -3.52 14.43 -7.72
CA ALA A 27 -2.40 13.69 -7.13
C ALA A 27 -1.10 13.89 -7.93
N ILE A 28 -1.17 13.83 -9.26
CA ILE A 28 -0.04 14.05 -10.17
C ILE A 28 0.44 15.50 -10.09
N SER A 29 -0.46 16.48 -10.00
CA SER A 29 -0.09 17.90 -9.96
C SER A 29 0.62 18.30 -8.67
N HIS A 30 0.31 17.64 -7.55
CA HIS A 30 0.83 18.00 -6.22
C HIS A 30 1.98 17.10 -5.75
N PHE A 31 2.01 15.85 -6.19
CA PHE A 31 3.06 14.92 -5.82
C PHE A 31 3.39 13.93 -6.95
N PRO A 32 3.94 14.43 -8.07
CA PRO A 32 4.24 13.60 -9.24
C PRO A 32 5.25 12.49 -8.93
N GLN A 33 6.18 12.71 -8.00
CA GLN A 33 7.18 11.73 -7.58
C GLN A 33 6.56 10.51 -6.88
N GLY A 34 5.35 10.66 -6.32
CA GLY A 34 4.60 9.58 -5.69
C GLY A 34 3.68 8.81 -6.63
N GLN A 35 3.48 9.28 -7.87
CA GLN A 35 2.59 8.62 -8.83
C GLN A 35 3.45 7.84 -9.82
N LEU A 36 3.46 6.51 -9.68
CA LEU A 36 4.39 5.66 -10.40
C LEU A 36 3.64 4.74 -11.37
N VAL A 37 4.24 4.51 -12.53
CA VAL A 37 3.75 3.56 -13.53
C VAL A 37 4.90 2.63 -13.89
N ALA A 38 4.63 1.32 -13.88
CA ALA A 38 5.54 0.33 -14.43
C ALA A 38 5.09 -0.03 -15.84
N GLU A 39 6.05 -0.07 -16.76
CA GLU A 39 5.82 -0.43 -18.15
C GLU A 39 6.49 -1.76 -18.49
N VAL A 40 5.81 -2.58 -19.29
CA VAL A 40 6.36 -3.79 -19.91
C VAL A 40 6.20 -3.64 -21.41
N GLU A 41 7.32 -3.61 -22.14
CA GLU A 41 7.32 -3.46 -23.59
C GLU A 41 6.56 -2.20 -24.08
N GLY A 42 6.64 -1.11 -23.31
CA GLY A 42 5.97 0.16 -23.61
C GLY A 42 4.47 0.20 -23.27
N ILE A 43 3.94 -0.86 -22.64
CA ILE A 43 2.55 -0.93 -22.17
C ILE A 43 2.54 -0.76 -20.65
N ALA A 44 1.68 0.11 -20.14
CA ALA A 44 1.50 0.30 -18.71
C ALA A 44 0.96 -0.99 -18.07
N ALA A 45 1.79 -1.64 -17.26
CA ALA A 45 1.54 -2.94 -16.64
C ALA A 45 1.10 -2.83 -15.17
N GLY A 46 1.37 -1.71 -14.52
CA GLY A 46 0.99 -1.48 -13.14
C GLY A 46 1.22 -0.05 -12.70
N GLN A 47 0.72 0.28 -11.51
CA GLN A 47 0.80 1.61 -10.94
C GLN A 47 0.91 1.61 -9.42
N ILE A 48 1.45 2.70 -8.89
CA ILE A 48 1.28 3.12 -7.51
C ILE A 48 0.66 4.51 -7.50
N ILE A 49 -0.35 4.68 -6.64
CA ILE A 49 -0.89 5.98 -6.24
C ILE A 49 -0.52 6.17 -4.78
N SER A 50 0.12 7.29 -4.46
CA SER A 50 0.58 7.58 -3.11
C SER A 50 0.48 9.05 -2.75
N ASN A 51 0.52 9.35 -1.46
CA ASN A 51 0.53 10.71 -0.94
C ASN A 51 1.64 10.89 0.10
N ARG A 52 2.00 12.13 0.38
CA ARG A 52 2.85 12.50 1.51
C ARG A 52 1.97 12.62 2.75
N VAL A 53 2.23 11.87 3.81
CA VAL A 53 1.44 11.99 5.06
C VAL A 53 2.28 12.59 6.17
N SER A 54 1.62 13.32 7.07
CA SER A 54 2.27 13.93 8.24
C SER A 54 2.82 12.85 9.16
N GLU A 55 3.89 13.17 9.89
CA GLU A 55 4.46 12.28 10.91
C GLU A 55 3.46 11.96 12.02
N GLU A 56 2.59 12.92 12.35
CA GLU A 56 1.51 12.73 13.32
C GLU A 56 0.52 11.66 12.87
N LEU A 57 0.03 11.76 11.63
CA LEU A 57 -0.90 10.80 11.05
C LEU A 57 -0.28 9.40 10.94
N TYR A 58 0.98 9.33 10.50
CA TYR A 58 1.73 8.07 10.45
C TYR A 58 1.84 7.42 11.83
N ARG A 59 2.12 8.20 12.89
CA ARG A 59 2.28 7.69 14.26
C ARG A 59 0.97 7.29 14.93
N SER A 60 -0.10 8.06 14.72
CA SER A 60 -1.42 7.74 15.27
C SER A 60 -2.02 6.49 14.61
N HIS A 61 -1.72 6.28 13.33
CA HIS A 61 -2.01 5.08 12.57
C HIS A 61 -3.45 4.55 12.73
N PRO A 62 -4.47 5.41 12.54
CA PRO A 62 -5.85 5.00 12.68
C PRO A 62 -6.25 3.95 11.61
N PRO A 63 -7.43 3.32 11.74
CA PRO A 63 -8.06 2.54 10.68
C PRO A 63 -8.00 3.18 9.29
N LEU A 64 -8.01 2.36 8.24
CA LEU A 64 -7.74 2.79 6.86
C LEU A 64 -8.53 4.03 6.45
N VAL A 65 -9.86 4.00 6.63
CA VAL A 65 -10.78 5.08 6.23
C VAL A 65 -10.42 6.40 6.89
N GLU A 66 -10.05 6.37 8.18
CA GLU A 66 -9.64 7.58 8.90
C GLU A 66 -8.23 8.02 8.48
N PHE A 67 -7.34 7.06 8.20
CA PHE A 67 -5.96 7.30 7.77
C PHE A 67 -5.91 8.00 6.42
N ILE A 68 -6.62 7.47 5.41
CA ILE A 68 -6.59 8.03 4.05
C ILE A 68 -7.59 9.19 3.93
N GLY A 69 -8.69 9.18 4.67
CA GLY A 69 -9.81 10.09 4.43
C GLY A 69 -10.56 9.73 3.13
N ILE A 70 -11.86 9.98 3.11
CA ILE A 70 -12.74 9.63 1.98
C ILE A 70 -13.33 10.87 1.27
N ASP A 71 -12.93 12.07 1.68
CA ASP A 71 -13.25 13.33 0.97
C ASP A 71 -12.03 13.98 0.27
N PRO A 72 -12.16 14.38 -1.01
CA PRO A 72 -11.14 15.17 -1.74
C PRO A 72 -10.79 16.47 -0.98
N PRO A 73 -9.60 17.08 -1.19
CA PRO A 73 -8.94 17.22 -2.50
C PRO A 73 -7.74 16.29 -2.75
N TRP A 74 -7.28 15.49 -1.78
CA TRP A 74 -6.16 14.54 -1.94
C TRP A 74 -5.92 13.66 -0.72
N TYR A 75 -6.99 13.24 -0.02
CA TYR A 75 -6.99 12.15 0.96
C TYR A 75 -5.74 12.12 1.88
N ARG A 76 -5.67 13.15 2.73
CA ARG A 76 -4.67 13.34 3.80
C ARG A 76 -3.20 13.47 3.35
N PHE A 77 -2.96 13.93 2.13
CA PHE A 77 -1.66 14.51 1.76
C PHE A 77 -1.16 15.62 2.74
N ASP A 78 0.10 15.97 2.65
CA ASP A 78 0.72 17.01 3.45
C ASP A 78 1.99 17.37 2.71
N GLU A 79 2.08 18.59 2.20
CA GLU A 79 3.26 19.04 1.47
C GLU A 79 4.52 19.04 2.35
N ALA A 80 4.39 19.07 3.68
CA ALA A 80 5.48 18.91 4.63
C ALA A 80 5.63 17.47 5.15
N GLY A 81 4.78 16.54 4.71
CA GLY A 81 4.76 15.15 5.17
C GLY A 81 6.09 14.44 4.97
N SER A 82 6.48 13.64 5.98
CA SER A 82 7.77 12.93 6.06
C SER A 82 7.73 11.52 5.47
N THR A 83 6.54 11.04 5.11
CA THR A 83 6.27 9.66 4.72
C THR A 83 5.52 9.61 3.40
N LEU A 84 6.04 8.89 2.41
CA LEU A 84 5.27 8.49 1.23
C LEU A 84 4.37 7.32 1.63
N TRP A 85 3.06 7.51 1.65
CA TRP A 85 2.10 6.45 1.95
C TRP A 85 1.42 5.96 0.67
N ILE A 86 1.61 4.69 0.37
CA ILE A 86 0.98 4.02 -0.78
C ILE A 86 -0.50 3.82 -0.46
N LEU A 87 -1.36 4.46 -1.24
CA LEU A 87 -2.82 4.32 -1.17
C LEU A 87 -3.27 3.14 -2.02
N GLU A 88 -2.63 2.96 -3.17
CA GLU A 88 -2.89 1.86 -4.09
C GLU A 88 -1.59 1.35 -4.70
N ILE A 89 -1.47 0.03 -4.78
CA ILE A 89 -0.58 -0.65 -5.70
C ILE A 89 -1.42 -1.61 -6.53
N ALA A 90 -1.32 -1.51 -7.86
CA ALA A 90 -2.12 -2.30 -8.77
C ALA A 90 -1.26 -2.77 -9.94
N VAL A 91 -1.40 -4.03 -10.32
CA VAL A 91 -0.72 -4.62 -11.48
C VAL A 91 -1.78 -5.34 -12.29
N ASP A 92 -1.84 -5.03 -13.59
CA ASP A 92 -2.73 -5.72 -14.50
C ASP A 92 -2.39 -7.22 -14.47
N PRO A 93 -3.37 -8.09 -14.18
CA PRO A 93 -3.15 -9.53 -14.05
C PRO A 93 -2.48 -10.18 -15.27
N SER A 94 -2.67 -9.63 -16.48
CA SER A 94 -2.02 -10.12 -17.71
C SER A 94 -0.49 -9.98 -17.69
N PHE A 95 0.05 -9.12 -16.82
CA PHE A 95 1.48 -8.92 -16.61
C PHE A 95 1.99 -9.58 -15.30
N SER A 96 1.20 -10.46 -14.70
CA SER A 96 1.62 -11.22 -13.52
C SER A 96 2.93 -11.98 -13.76
N GLY A 97 3.84 -11.94 -12.79
CA GLY A 97 5.16 -12.60 -12.91
C GLY A 97 6.17 -11.87 -13.80
N ARG A 98 5.84 -10.69 -14.37
CA ARG A 98 6.76 -9.88 -15.18
C ARG A 98 7.57 -8.86 -14.36
N GLY A 99 7.48 -8.91 -13.03
CA GLY A 99 8.27 -8.06 -12.13
C GLY A 99 7.73 -6.64 -11.88
N ALA A 100 6.55 -6.29 -12.41
CA ALA A 100 5.97 -4.94 -12.27
C ALA A 100 5.81 -4.49 -10.81
N ALA A 101 5.26 -5.35 -9.94
CA ALA A 101 5.09 -5.02 -8.51
C ALA A 101 6.43 -4.74 -7.81
N LEU A 102 7.46 -5.54 -8.09
CA LEU A 102 8.80 -5.32 -7.54
C LEU A 102 9.37 -3.99 -8.02
N ALA A 103 9.28 -3.72 -9.32
CA ALA A 103 9.77 -2.47 -9.91
C ALA A 103 9.10 -1.24 -9.29
N LEU A 104 7.78 -1.29 -9.08
CA LEU A 104 7.01 -0.23 -8.42
C LEU A 104 7.49 0.01 -6.98
N ILE A 105 7.67 -1.05 -6.18
CA ILE A 105 8.16 -0.92 -4.79
C ILE A 105 9.60 -0.39 -4.75
N GLN A 106 10.48 -0.82 -5.66
CA GLN A 106 11.83 -0.25 -5.74
C GLN A 106 11.80 1.23 -6.16
N ALA A 107 10.89 1.61 -7.05
CA ALA A 107 10.71 3.01 -7.45
C ALA A 107 10.23 3.89 -6.28
N CYS A 108 9.47 3.36 -5.31
CA CYS A 108 9.16 4.09 -4.07
C CYS A 108 10.42 4.42 -3.24
N LYS A 109 11.42 3.52 -3.19
CA LYS A 109 12.70 3.81 -2.51
C LYS A 109 13.42 5.00 -3.16
N VAL A 110 13.44 5.00 -4.50
CA VAL A 110 14.02 6.10 -5.29
C VAL A 110 13.25 7.40 -5.03
N ALA A 111 11.92 7.37 -5.11
CA ALA A 111 11.08 8.54 -4.86
C ALA A 111 11.32 9.15 -3.46
N VAL A 112 11.43 8.31 -2.42
CA VAL A 112 11.76 8.77 -1.06
C VAL A 112 13.17 9.35 -0.97
N THR A 113 14.14 8.79 -1.70
CA THR A 113 15.53 9.24 -1.66
C THR A 113 15.71 10.58 -2.35
N ASP A 114 15.07 10.76 -3.50
CA ASP A 114 15.22 11.93 -4.37
C ASP A 114 14.31 13.10 -3.98
N THR A 115 13.26 12.85 -3.20
CA THR A 115 12.36 13.89 -2.72
C THR A 115 12.80 14.44 -1.36
N HIS A 116 13.01 15.75 -1.28
CA HIS A 116 13.36 16.42 -0.02
C HIS A 116 12.25 16.27 1.03
N GLY A 117 12.64 16.08 2.29
CA GLY A 117 11.71 15.94 3.42
C GLY A 117 11.15 14.53 3.62
N LEU A 118 11.22 13.64 2.63
CA LEU A 118 10.81 12.25 2.79
C LEU A 118 11.89 11.41 3.48
N THR A 119 11.48 10.63 4.47
CA THR A 119 12.36 9.75 5.25
C THR A 119 12.08 8.27 5.03
N ARG A 120 10.86 7.95 4.57
CA ARG A 120 10.34 6.60 4.44
C ARG A 120 9.22 6.52 3.40
N PHE A 121 8.93 5.31 2.94
CA PHE A 121 7.60 4.99 2.45
C PHE A 121 6.94 3.90 3.29
N GLY A 122 5.63 3.83 3.24
CA GLY A 122 4.85 2.78 3.87
C GLY A 122 3.59 2.44 3.09
N ALA A 123 2.97 1.34 3.48
CA ALA A 123 1.69 0.88 2.96
C ALA A 123 0.94 0.13 4.06
N GLY A 124 -0.39 0.18 3.99
CA GLY A 124 -1.26 -0.71 4.74
C GLY A 124 -1.71 -1.88 3.87
N ALA A 125 -1.74 -3.08 4.43
CA ALA A 125 -2.14 -4.30 3.75
C ALA A 125 -3.20 -5.06 4.55
N ARG A 126 -4.16 -5.64 3.85
CA ARG A 126 -5.00 -6.73 4.41
C ARG A 126 -4.11 -7.95 4.68
N ILE A 127 -4.58 -8.86 5.53
CA ILE A 127 -3.90 -10.10 5.90
C ILE A 127 -4.85 -11.30 5.78
N PRO A 128 -5.31 -11.61 4.54
CA PRO A 128 -6.43 -12.52 4.32
C PRO A 128 -6.17 -13.97 4.77
N GLY A 129 -4.91 -14.37 5.03
CA GLY A 129 -4.65 -15.69 5.59
C GLY A 129 -4.90 -15.79 7.10
N TYR A 130 -5.17 -14.67 7.79
CA TYR A 130 -5.21 -14.64 9.25
C TYR A 130 -6.41 -15.38 9.85
N ALA A 131 -7.63 -15.24 9.30
CA ALA A 131 -8.81 -15.91 9.87
C ALA A 131 -8.62 -17.43 9.95
N ALA A 132 -8.22 -18.06 8.83
CA ALA A 132 -7.98 -19.49 8.75
C ALA A 132 -6.80 -19.95 9.62
N TRP A 133 -5.76 -19.11 9.77
CA TRP A 133 -4.62 -19.43 10.64
C TRP A 133 -4.99 -19.33 12.12
N LYS A 134 -5.77 -18.32 12.51
CA LYS A 134 -6.28 -18.14 13.87
C LYS A 134 -7.17 -19.32 14.26
N GLU A 135 -8.05 -19.78 13.39
CA GLU A 135 -8.91 -20.95 13.64
C GLU A 135 -8.07 -22.20 13.99
N LYS A 136 -6.94 -22.40 13.28
CA LYS A 136 -6.07 -23.57 13.47
C LYS A 136 -5.16 -23.47 14.69
N THR A 137 -4.70 -22.27 15.05
CA THR A 137 -3.62 -22.08 16.04
C THR A 137 -4.06 -21.38 17.32
N GLY A 138 -5.16 -20.64 17.29
CA GLY A 138 -5.60 -19.75 18.37
C GLY A 138 -4.73 -18.50 18.57
N ALA A 139 -3.72 -18.28 17.74
CA ALA A 139 -2.74 -17.22 17.93
C ALA A 139 -3.19 -15.85 17.37
N THR A 140 -2.48 -14.79 17.77
CA THR A 140 -2.87 -13.38 17.51
C THR A 140 -2.43 -12.89 16.13
N ALA A 141 -3.05 -11.82 15.64
CA ALA A 141 -2.68 -11.15 14.38
C ALA A 141 -1.21 -10.71 14.37
N GLN A 142 -0.71 -10.28 15.54
CA GLN A 142 0.69 -9.92 15.72
C GLN A 142 1.62 -11.12 15.47
N ALA A 143 1.30 -12.28 16.04
CA ALA A 143 2.06 -13.51 15.82
C ALA A 143 1.99 -13.97 14.36
N TYR A 144 0.82 -13.84 13.73
CA TYR A 144 0.63 -14.09 12.29
C TYR A 144 1.57 -13.23 11.45
N CYS A 145 1.50 -11.90 11.58
CA CYS A 145 2.30 -10.96 10.80
C CYS A 145 3.81 -11.15 11.05
N GLN A 146 4.22 -11.46 12.28
CA GLN A 146 5.61 -11.79 12.59
C GLN A 146 6.06 -13.09 11.91
N GLY A 147 5.22 -14.12 11.86
CA GLY A 147 5.51 -15.34 11.12
C GLY A 147 5.63 -15.10 9.61
N VAL A 148 4.79 -14.23 9.04
CA VAL A 148 4.93 -13.81 7.63
C VAL A 148 6.24 -13.05 7.42
N ALA A 149 6.59 -12.11 8.31
CA ALA A 149 7.84 -11.35 8.27
C ALA A 149 9.09 -12.23 8.34
N LYS A 150 9.01 -13.38 9.02
CA LYS A 150 10.10 -14.38 9.08
C LYS A 150 10.09 -15.37 7.91
N GLY A 151 9.08 -15.33 7.04
CA GLY A 151 8.89 -16.30 5.96
C GLY A 151 8.38 -17.68 6.43
N GLU A 152 7.91 -17.78 7.67
CA GLU A 152 7.35 -19.01 8.25
C GLU A 152 5.89 -19.24 7.83
N ILE A 153 5.18 -18.14 7.51
CA ILE A 153 3.78 -18.14 7.11
C ILE A 153 3.67 -17.46 5.74
N PHE A 154 2.92 -18.08 4.83
CA PHE A 154 2.58 -17.46 3.56
C PHE A 154 1.33 -16.58 3.72
N ASP A 155 1.43 -15.31 3.36
CA ASP A 155 0.30 -14.41 3.15
C ASP A 155 0.41 -13.82 1.73
N PRO A 156 -0.65 -13.88 0.91
CA PRO A 156 -0.60 -13.46 -0.49
C PRO A 156 -0.53 -11.93 -0.67
N VAL A 157 -0.82 -11.13 0.37
CA VAL A 157 -0.88 -9.66 0.30
C VAL A 157 0.30 -9.05 1.05
N LEU A 158 0.51 -9.42 2.31
CA LEU A 158 1.61 -8.92 3.15
C LEU A 158 2.98 -9.46 2.70
N GLY A 159 3.04 -10.73 2.29
CA GLY A 159 4.27 -11.40 1.90
C GLY A 159 5.05 -10.70 0.78
N PRO A 160 4.41 -10.32 -0.35
CA PRO A 160 5.07 -9.58 -1.42
C PRO A 160 5.76 -8.29 -0.97
N PHE A 161 5.13 -7.45 -0.16
CA PHE A 161 5.76 -6.21 0.33
C PHE A 161 7.07 -6.50 1.08
N LEU A 162 7.03 -7.46 2.01
CA LEU A 162 8.18 -7.87 2.82
C LEU A 162 9.30 -8.45 1.95
N LYS A 163 8.94 -9.31 0.98
CA LYS A 163 9.88 -9.87 0.01
C LYS A 163 10.57 -8.79 -0.84
N TYR A 164 9.89 -7.67 -1.10
CA TYR A 164 10.41 -6.57 -1.91
C TYR A 164 11.19 -5.52 -1.10
N GLY A 165 11.51 -5.83 0.16
CA GLY A 165 12.46 -5.07 0.97
C GLY A 165 11.83 -4.07 1.93
N THR A 166 10.52 -4.15 2.18
CA THR A 166 9.93 -3.50 3.35
C THR A 166 10.11 -4.36 4.60
N ARG A 167 10.01 -3.75 5.77
CA ARG A 167 9.86 -4.45 7.04
C ARG A 167 8.42 -4.34 7.51
N PHE A 168 7.99 -5.35 8.26
CA PHE A 168 6.77 -5.25 9.06
C PHE A 168 6.95 -4.15 10.11
N ASP A 169 5.95 -3.26 10.24
CA ASP A 169 5.95 -2.19 11.23
C ASP A 169 4.99 -2.51 12.39
N ARG A 170 3.70 -2.66 12.11
CA ARG A 170 2.68 -2.92 13.14
C ARG A 170 1.41 -3.56 12.58
N VAL A 171 0.66 -4.23 13.45
CA VAL A 171 -0.73 -4.61 13.19
C VAL A 171 -1.65 -3.41 13.40
N VAL A 172 -2.67 -3.29 12.57
CA VAL A 172 -3.69 -2.24 12.62
C VAL A 172 -5.06 -2.89 12.87
N PRO A 173 -5.60 -2.85 14.10
CA PRO A 173 -6.94 -3.36 14.39
C PRO A 173 -8.02 -2.50 13.73
N GLY A 174 -9.08 -3.12 13.22
CA GLY A 174 -10.16 -2.42 12.54
C GLY A 174 -9.73 -1.74 11.24
N TYR A 175 -8.66 -2.23 10.61
CA TYR A 175 -8.05 -1.62 9.42
C TYR A 175 -9.07 -1.39 8.32
N VAL A 176 -9.79 -2.44 7.93
CA VAL A 176 -10.90 -2.40 6.97
C VAL A 176 -11.82 -3.58 7.25
N ALA A 177 -13.11 -3.46 6.95
CA ALA A 177 -14.03 -4.59 7.01
C ALA A 177 -13.58 -5.68 6.03
N ASP A 178 -13.07 -6.79 6.56
CA ASP A 178 -12.55 -7.91 5.79
C ASP A 178 -12.63 -9.19 6.63
N PRO A 179 -13.62 -10.07 6.36
CA PRO A 179 -13.80 -11.31 7.10
C PRO A 179 -12.57 -12.23 7.08
N GLU A 180 -11.80 -12.25 5.99
CA GLU A 180 -10.60 -13.08 5.86
C GLU A 180 -9.45 -12.57 6.75
N SER A 181 -9.41 -11.25 6.96
CA SER A 181 -8.43 -10.60 7.84
C SER A 181 -8.95 -10.39 9.27
N LEU A 182 -10.19 -10.77 9.57
CA LEU A 182 -10.88 -10.45 10.84
C LEU A 182 -10.80 -8.95 11.20
N ASP A 183 -10.91 -8.10 10.18
CA ASP A 183 -10.77 -6.65 10.23
C ASP A 183 -9.38 -6.14 10.70
N TYR A 184 -8.36 -7.00 10.74
CA TYR A 184 -6.99 -6.56 10.99
C TYR A 184 -6.27 -6.22 9.67
N GLY A 185 -5.31 -5.31 9.77
CA GLY A 185 -4.34 -5.05 8.73
C GLY A 185 -2.92 -5.09 9.28
N ALA A 186 -1.95 -4.97 8.37
CA ALA A 186 -0.55 -4.82 8.69
C ALA A 186 0.02 -3.62 7.95
N SER A 187 0.77 -2.79 8.67
CA SER A 187 1.59 -1.74 8.09
C SER A 187 2.98 -2.27 7.80
N VAL A 188 3.50 -1.91 6.64
CA VAL A 188 4.88 -2.18 6.23
C VAL A 188 5.55 -0.87 5.86
N ILE A 189 6.86 -0.79 6.11
CA ILE A 189 7.63 0.40 5.76
C ILE A 189 8.99 0.06 5.19
N TRP A 190 9.54 1.00 4.46
CA TRP A 190 10.96 1.09 4.18
C TRP A 190 11.44 2.49 4.59
N GLU A 191 12.56 2.54 5.29
CA GLU A 191 13.20 3.77 5.76
C GLU A 191 14.60 3.86 5.14
N ARG A 192 15.08 5.09 4.91
CA ARG A 192 16.44 5.31 4.41
C ARG A 192 17.45 4.57 5.30
N GLY A 193 18.36 3.83 4.67
CA GLY A 193 19.41 3.06 5.38
C GLY A 193 18.98 1.67 5.86
N MET A 194 17.80 1.17 5.45
CA MET A 194 17.43 -0.24 5.65
C MET A 194 18.10 -1.22 4.68
N ASP A 195 18.67 -0.73 3.57
CA ASP A 195 19.34 -1.53 2.53
C ASP A 195 20.84 -1.69 2.78
#